data_AF-A0A1M7RPK2-F1
#
_entry.id   AF-A0A1M7RPK2-F1
#
_cell.length_a   1.000
_cell.length_b   1.000
_cell.length_c   1.000
_cell.angle_alpha   90.00
_cell.angle_beta   90.00
_cell.angle_gamma   90.00
#
_symmetry.space_group_name_H-M   'P 1'
#
loop_
_entity.id
_entity.type
_entity.pdbx_description
1 polymer ?
#
loop_
_entity_poly.entity_id
_entity_poly.type
_entity_poly.pdbx_seq_one_letter_code
_entity_poly.pdbx_strand_id
1 'polypeptide(L)'
;MNRLDRDLPVFEFYTDRASGARLELHPWFSAGGRQYLGFTRLLPPRTGRAPAHVHPGVEQRSLLLDGTAARYRRSGRGGLLRPGDDVVIPPGVRHTDPYNHTDEPIVVRSLFSPGPVSLLSHSRTLGRAIRDGNVNDQQELPLPHLLAVLAQPGSVTFAAGLPVGLQRRVLLPLAAAVARRKGYRPAPGLRRAR
;
A
#
# COMPACT_ATOMS: atom_id res chain seq x y z
N MET A 1 0.39 -26.40 6.11
CA MET A 1 -0.59 -25.36 5.76
C MET A 1 -0.04 -24.02 6.24
N ASN A 2 0.41 -23.14 5.34
CA ASN A 2 1.14 -21.92 5.74
C ASN A 2 0.15 -20.79 6.04
N ARG A 3 -0.04 -20.50 7.33
CA ARG A 3 -0.91 -19.44 7.84
C ARG A 3 -0.30 -18.07 7.53
N LEU A 4 -0.92 -17.27 6.65
CA LEU A 4 -0.53 -15.90 6.31
C LEU A 4 -1.07 -14.85 7.31
N ASP A 5 -1.97 -15.31 8.16
CA ASP A 5 -2.58 -14.66 9.32
C ASP A 5 -1.69 -14.70 10.58
N ARG A 6 -0.67 -15.57 10.62
CA ARG A 6 0.29 -15.62 11.75
C ARG A 6 1.10 -14.34 11.89
N ASP A 7 1.78 -14.17 13.03
CA ASP A 7 2.76 -13.10 13.18
C ASP A 7 3.90 -13.24 12.15
N LEU A 8 4.08 -12.20 11.35
CA LEU A 8 5.16 -12.11 10.38
C LEU A 8 6.31 -11.32 11.00
N PRO A 9 7.58 -11.66 10.69
CA PRO A 9 8.71 -10.84 11.09
C PRO A 9 8.49 -9.38 10.71
N VAL A 10 8.60 -8.49 11.68
CA VAL A 10 8.53 -7.04 11.48
C VAL A 10 9.95 -6.54 11.25
N PHE A 11 10.22 -6.03 10.06
CA PHE A 11 11.54 -5.48 9.73
C PHE A 11 11.65 -4.01 10.18
N GLU A 12 10.61 -3.24 9.90
CA GLU A 12 10.48 -1.84 10.25
C GLU A 12 9.03 -1.58 10.68
N PHE A 13 8.83 -0.69 11.64
CA PHE A 13 7.51 -0.18 11.97
C PHE A 13 7.55 1.33 12.17
N TYR A 14 6.41 1.95 11.91
CA TYR A 14 6.22 3.39 11.95
C TYR A 14 4.91 3.67 12.68
N THR A 15 4.93 4.58 13.64
CA THR A 15 3.74 4.92 14.44
C THR A 15 3.61 6.44 14.53
N ASP A 16 2.42 6.95 14.24
CA ASP A 16 2.02 8.28 14.64
C ASP A 16 1.46 8.22 16.06
N ARG A 17 2.07 8.97 16.99
CA ARG A 17 1.60 9.00 18.38
C ARG A 17 0.29 9.78 18.55
N ALA A 18 -0.02 10.70 17.64
CA ALA A 18 -1.21 11.54 17.75
C ALA A 18 -2.47 10.78 17.28
N SER A 19 -2.43 10.20 16.07
CA SER A 19 -3.59 9.46 15.53
C SER A 19 -3.63 7.99 15.96
N GLY A 20 -2.53 7.44 16.47
CA GLY A 20 -2.38 6.00 16.72
C GLY A 20 -2.18 5.16 15.46
N ALA A 21 -2.12 5.78 14.27
CA ALA A 21 -1.85 5.07 13.02
C ALA A 21 -0.50 4.36 13.06
N ARG A 22 -0.46 3.12 12.57
CA ARG A 22 0.77 2.32 12.51
C ARG A 22 0.91 1.64 11.17
N LEU A 23 2.16 1.50 10.70
CA LEU A 23 2.53 0.68 9.56
C LEU A 23 3.72 -0.21 9.91
N GLU A 24 3.59 -1.50 9.66
CA GLU A 24 4.65 -2.50 9.81
C GLU A 24 5.05 -3.04 8.44
N LEU A 25 6.34 -3.26 8.22
CA LEU A 25 6.87 -3.83 6.98
C LEU A 25 7.32 -5.26 7.20
N HIS A 26 6.88 -6.15 6.30
CA HIS A 26 7.22 -7.57 6.24
C HIS A 26 7.88 -7.88 4.90
N PRO A 27 9.17 -7.52 4.71
CA PRO A 27 9.85 -7.68 3.44
C PRO A 27 10.17 -9.16 3.14
N TRP A 28 9.88 -9.55 1.90
CA TRP A 28 10.25 -10.82 1.23
C TRP A 28 10.37 -12.03 2.15
N PHE A 29 9.23 -12.67 2.39
CA PHE A 29 9.17 -13.99 3.01
C PHE A 29 8.53 -15.00 2.07
N SER A 30 8.87 -16.27 2.25
CA SER A 30 8.33 -17.36 1.43
C SER A 30 7.18 -18.05 2.16
N ALA A 31 6.06 -18.25 1.47
CA ALA A 31 4.97 -19.05 1.97
C ALA A 31 4.21 -19.77 0.84
N GLY A 32 3.94 -21.07 1.01
CA GLY A 32 3.17 -21.84 0.02
C GLY A 32 3.80 -21.81 -1.38
N GLY A 33 5.13 -21.90 -1.47
CA GLY A 33 5.86 -21.84 -2.74
C GLY A 33 5.94 -20.45 -3.39
N ARG A 34 5.43 -19.40 -2.75
CA ARG A 34 5.41 -18.03 -3.29
C ARG A 34 6.22 -17.09 -2.41
N GLN A 35 6.81 -16.06 -3.03
CA GLN A 35 7.44 -14.94 -2.33
C GLN A 35 6.43 -13.82 -2.13
N TYR A 36 6.41 -13.25 -0.93
CA TYR A 36 5.54 -12.14 -0.56
C TYR A 36 6.34 -10.96 -0.02
N LEU A 37 5.94 -9.75 -0.42
CA LEU A 37 6.17 -8.54 0.35
C LEU A 37 4.87 -8.19 1.06
N GLY A 38 4.92 -7.85 2.34
CA GLY A 38 3.73 -7.46 3.09
C GLY A 38 3.90 -6.16 3.85
N PHE A 39 2.78 -5.54 4.18
CA PHE A 39 2.71 -4.56 5.25
C PHE A 39 1.42 -4.74 6.06
N THR A 40 1.48 -4.46 7.35
CA THR A 40 0.32 -4.43 8.25
C THR A 40 0.07 -2.99 8.66
N ARG A 41 -1.19 -2.55 8.65
CA ARG A 41 -1.58 -1.20 9.07
C ARG A 41 -2.59 -1.28 10.19
N LEU A 42 -2.34 -0.50 11.26
CA LEU A 42 -3.38 -0.09 12.19
C LEU A 42 -3.97 1.20 11.64
N LEU A 43 -5.24 1.14 11.25
CA LEU A 43 -5.97 2.24 10.65
C LEU A 43 -6.91 2.87 11.68
N PRO A 44 -6.71 4.15 12.03
CA PRO A 44 -7.68 4.89 12.85
C PRO A 44 -9.09 4.90 12.22
N PRO A 45 -10.12 5.23 13.01
CA PRO A 45 -11.49 5.38 12.53
C PRO A 45 -11.59 6.20 11.25
N ARG A 46 -12.37 5.74 10.27
CA ARG A 46 -12.66 6.48 9.02
C ARG A 46 -11.42 6.85 8.16
N THR A 47 -10.33 6.08 8.23
CA THR A 47 -9.07 6.33 7.47
C THR A 47 -8.66 5.18 6.54
N GLY A 48 -7.56 5.35 5.81
CA GLY A 48 -6.91 4.32 4.99
C GLY A 48 -7.44 4.20 3.56
N ARG A 49 -8.37 5.07 3.15
CA ARG A 49 -8.99 4.99 1.82
C ARG A 49 -8.06 5.56 0.75
N ALA A 50 -7.15 4.72 0.25
CA ALA A 50 -6.30 5.05 -0.87
C ALA A 50 -7.09 5.32 -2.18
N PRO A 51 -6.55 6.15 -3.10
CA PRO A 51 -7.11 6.31 -4.43
C PRO A 51 -7.23 4.98 -5.18
N ALA A 52 -8.25 4.85 -6.04
CA ALA A 52 -8.42 3.65 -6.84
C ALA A 52 -7.23 3.43 -7.79
N HIS A 53 -6.68 2.23 -7.78
CA HIS A 53 -5.45 1.90 -8.49
C HIS A 53 -5.47 0.47 -9.06
N VAL A 54 -4.39 0.11 -9.74
CA VAL A 54 -4.19 -1.20 -10.38
C VAL A 54 -2.72 -1.61 -10.31
N HIS A 55 -2.48 -2.91 -10.10
CA HIS A 55 -1.17 -3.53 -10.21
C HIS A 55 -1.13 -4.53 -11.37
N PRO A 56 -0.55 -4.22 -12.54
CA PRO A 56 -0.65 -5.08 -13.72
C PRO A 56 -0.04 -6.48 -13.59
N GLY A 57 0.94 -6.66 -12.70
CA GLY A 57 1.70 -7.93 -12.58
C GLY A 57 1.86 -8.41 -11.14
N VAL A 58 1.03 -7.92 -10.21
CA VAL A 58 1.11 -8.29 -8.79
C VAL A 58 -0.28 -8.70 -8.32
N GLU A 59 -0.36 -9.87 -7.70
CA GLU A 59 -1.53 -10.26 -6.93
C GLU A 59 -1.41 -9.65 -5.53
N GLN A 60 -2.50 -9.02 -5.07
CA GLN A 60 -2.62 -8.55 -3.70
C GLN A 60 -3.61 -9.44 -2.95
N ARG A 61 -3.24 -9.82 -1.73
CA ARG A 61 -4.11 -10.49 -0.77
C ARG A 61 -4.19 -9.63 0.48
N SER A 62 -5.38 -9.36 0.98
CA SER A 62 -5.56 -8.63 2.22
C SER A 62 -6.39 -9.42 3.24
N LEU A 63 -6.03 -9.27 4.51
CA LEU A 63 -6.67 -9.90 5.65
C LEU A 63 -7.03 -8.83 6.69
N LEU A 64 -8.16 -9.00 7.36
CA LEU A 64 -8.49 -8.24 8.56
C LEU A 64 -8.03 -9.03 9.78
N LEU A 65 -7.01 -8.52 10.47
CA LEU A 65 -6.43 -9.18 11.64
C LEU A 65 -7.13 -8.78 12.94
N ASP A 66 -7.64 -7.55 13.00
CA ASP A 66 -8.39 -7.04 14.15
C ASP A 66 -9.41 -5.97 13.71
N GLY A 67 -10.49 -5.85 14.46
CA GLY A 67 -11.65 -5.01 14.16
C GLY A 67 -12.83 -5.75 13.51
N THR A 68 -13.92 -5.04 13.26
CA THR A 68 -15.21 -5.66 12.85
C THR A 68 -15.35 -5.85 11.34
N ALA A 69 -14.95 -4.85 10.55
CA ALA A 69 -14.95 -4.93 9.09
C ALA A 69 -14.12 -3.83 8.41
N ALA A 70 -13.41 -4.16 7.34
CA ALA A 70 -12.84 -3.19 6.41
C ALA A 70 -13.68 -3.11 5.12
N ARG A 71 -13.84 -1.92 4.55
CA ARG A 71 -14.46 -1.77 3.22
C ARG A 71 -13.39 -1.83 2.15
N TYR A 72 -13.69 -2.43 1.02
CA TYR A 72 -12.83 -2.37 -0.17
C TYR A 72 -13.68 -2.17 -1.42
N ARG A 73 -13.03 -1.89 -2.56
CA ARG A 73 -13.69 -1.93 -3.87
C ARG A 73 -12.87 -2.76 -4.83
N ARG A 74 -13.53 -3.63 -5.61
CA ARG A 74 -12.90 -4.46 -6.65
C ARG A 74 -13.78 -4.44 -7.90
N SER A 75 -13.20 -4.07 -9.04
CA SER A 75 -13.93 -3.98 -10.31
C SER A 75 -15.20 -3.12 -10.22
N GLY A 76 -15.10 -1.97 -9.53
CA GLY A 76 -16.20 -1.03 -9.33
C GLY A 76 -17.21 -1.42 -8.24
N ARG A 77 -17.24 -2.68 -7.81
CA ARG A 77 -18.14 -3.19 -6.77
C ARG A 77 -17.53 -3.01 -5.38
N GLY A 78 -18.36 -2.60 -4.41
CA GLY A 78 -17.97 -2.55 -3.01
C GLY A 78 -17.99 -3.93 -2.37
N GLY A 79 -17.15 -4.13 -1.35
CA GLY A 79 -17.14 -5.33 -0.52
C GLY A 79 -16.79 -4.99 0.92
N LEU A 80 -17.04 -5.97 1.81
CA LEU A 80 -16.67 -5.94 3.22
C LEU A 80 -15.76 -7.13 3.50
N LEU A 81 -14.61 -6.86 4.09
CA LEU A 81 -13.65 -7.85 4.58
C LEU A 81 -13.87 -8.00 6.09
N ARG A 82 -14.18 -9.21 6.57
CA ARG A 82 -14.40 -9.51 8.00
C ARG A 82 -13.26 -10.39 8.55
N PRO A 83 -13.16 -10.54 9.88
CA PRO A 83 -12.18 -11.46 10.46
C PRO A 83 -12.39 -12.88 9.97
N GLY A 84 -11.29 -13.57 9.62
CA GLY A 84 -11.33 -14.91 9.04
C GLY A 84 -11.50 -14.95 7.51
N ASP A 85 -11.95 -13.85 6.89
CA ASP A 85 -11.99 -13.72 5.44
C ASP A 85 -10.63 -13.28 4.88
N ASP A 86 -10.40 -13.58 3.60
CA ASP A 86 -9.38 -12.93 2.80
C ASP A 86 -9.98 -12.35 1.52
N VAL A 87 -9.43 -11.21 1.08
CA VAL A 87 -9.73 -10.67 -0.26
C VAL A 87 -8.51 -10.81 -1.14
N VAL A 88 -8.68 -11.52 -2.27
CA VAL A 88 -7.69 -11.59 -3.34
C VAL A 88 -8.06 -10.62 -4.45
N ILE A 89 -7.07 -9.83 -4.84
CA ILE A 89 -7.11 -8.90 -5.96
C ILE A 89 -6.11 -9.40 -7.00
N PRO A 90 -6.59 -10.00 -8.10
CA PRO A 90 -5.73 -10.49 -9.17
C PRO A 90 -4.95 -9.36 -9.87
N PRO A 91 -3.83 -9.68 -10.53
CA PRO A 91 -3.11 -8.74 -11.38
C PRO A 91 -4.03 -8.05 -12.39
N GLY A 92 -3.83 -6.75 -12.60
CA GLY A 92 -4.60 -5.95 -13.56
C GLY A 92 -6.00 -5.54 -13.11
N VAL A 93 -6.46 -6.00 -11.95
CA VAL A 93 -7.79 -5.65 -11.43
C VAL A 93 -7.74 -4.28 -10.74
N ARG A 94 -8.64 -3.39 -11.16
CA ARG A 94 -8.83 -2.06 -10.55
C ARG A 94 -9.49 -2.20 -9.19
N HIS A 95 -8.94 -1.54 -8.18
CA HIS A 95 -9.42 -1.66 -6.81
C HIS A 95 -9.13 -0.43 -5.95
N THR A 96 -9.77 -0.41 -4.78
CA THR A 96 -9.39 0.40 -3.62
C THR A 96 -9.08 -0.60 -2.50
N ASP A 97 -7.93 -0.44 -1.87
CA ASP A 97 -7.48 -1.27 -0.74
C ASP A 97 -8.52 -1.31 0.38
N PRO A 98 -8.48 -2.35 1.25
CA PRO A 98 -9.30 -2.34 2.44
C PRO A 98 -8.98 -1.13 3.32
N TYR A 99 -10.01 -0.37 3.67
CA TYR A 99 -9.93 0.84 4.47
C TYR A 99 -10.92 0.80 5.64
N ASN A 100 -10.64 1.61 6.64
CA ASN A 100 -11.47 1.73 7.82
C ASN A 100 -12.67 2.64 7.54
N HIS A 101 -13.87 2.11 7.70
CA HIS A 101 -15.11 2.85 7.54
C HIS A 101 -15.94 2.92 8.83
N THR A 102 -15.44 2.30 9.90
CA THR A 102 -16.09 2.24 11.21
C THR A 102 -15.55 3.36 12.11
N ASP A 103 -16.12 3.45 13.30
CA ASP A 103 -15.74 4.41 14.34
C ASP A 103 -14.70 3.85 15.33
N GLU A 104 -14.22 2.62 15.08
CA GLU A 104 -13.21 1.92 15.88
C GLU A 104 -11.98 1.62 15.02
N PRO A 105 -10.76 1.54 15.59
CA PRO A 105 -9.57 1.17 14.83
C PRO A 105 -9.67 -0.26 14.28
N ILE A 106 -8.97 -0.51 13.17
CA ILE A 106 -8.85 -1.85 12.57
C ILE A 106 -7.39 -2.15 12.24
N VAL A 107 -7.05 -3.44 12.13
CA VAL A 107 -5.74 -3.89 11.68
C VAL A 107 -5.86 -4.69 10.39
N VAL A 108 -5.31 -4.16 9.30
CA VAL A 108 -5.34 -4.77 7.98
C VAL A 108 -3.93 -5.17 7.55
N ARG A 109 -3.76 -6.40 7.09
CA ARG A 109 -2.54 -6.86 6.44
C ARG A 109 -2.75 -6.98 4.95
N SER A 110 -1.83 -6.42 4.16
CA SER A 110 -1.78 -6.58 2.71
C SER A 110 -0.47 -7.25 2.30
N LEU A 111 -0.60 -8.27 1.44
CA LEU A 111 0.47 -9.12 0.95
C LEU A 111 0.49 -9.09 -0.57
N PHE A 112 1.67 -9.00 -1.15
CA PHE A 112 1.88 -8.79 -2.59
C PHE A 112 2.80 -9.87 -3.14
N SER A 113 2.37 -10.51 -4.23
CA SER A 113 3.13 -11.57 -4.88
C SER A 113 3.09 -11.45 -6.41
N PRO A 114 4.25 -11.44 -7.10
CA PRO A 114 5.60 -11.31 -6.52
C PRO A 114 5.72 -10.01 -5.72
N GLY A 115 6.64 -9.92 -4.75
CA GLY A 115 6.83 -8.71 -3.95
C GLY A 115 7.73 -7.69 -4.65
N PRO A 116 7.20 -6.65 -5.32
CA PRO A 116 8.03 -5.70 -6.07
C PRO A 116 8.78 -4.74 -5.14
N VAL A 117 10.00 -4.36 -5.50
CA VAL A 117 10.80 -3.35 -4.77
C VAL A 117 10.08 -1.99 -4.69
N SER A 118 9.29 -1.64 -5.70
CA SER A 118 8.54 -0.37 -5.71
C SER A 118 7.48 -0.30 -4.61
N LEU A 119 6.82 -1.41 -4.26
CA LEU A 119 5.89 -1.42 -3.11
C LEU A 119 6.62 -1.33 -1.77
N LEU A 120 7.87 -1.82 -1.66
CA LEU A 120 8.67 -1.59 -0.46
C LEU A 120 9.01 -0.09 -0.31
N SER A 121 9.47 0.55 -1.40
CA SER A 121 9.78 1.98 -1.37
C SER A 121 8.53 2.81 -1.06
N HIS A 122 7.37 2.47 -1.63
CA HIS A 122 6.09 3.07 -1.28
C HIS A 122 5.79 2.90 0.21
N SER A 123 5.81 1.69 0.73
CA SER A 123 5.39 1.39 2.10
C SER A 123 6.33 2.02 3.14
N ARG A 124 7.64 2.09 2.88
CA ARG A 124 8.59 2.89 3.68
C ARG A 124 8.29 4.38 3.64
N THR A 125 7.96 4.90 2.46
CA THR A 125 7.67 6.33 2.29
C THR A 125 6.40 6.69 3.06
N LEU A 126 5.36 5.89 2.93
CA LEU A 126 4.11 6.03 3.68
C LEU A 126 4.36 5.88 5.19
N GLY A 127 5.12 4.87 5.62
CA GLY A 127 5.46 4.68 7.03
C GLY A 127 6.15 5.91 7.64
N ARG A 128 7.16 6.46 6.96
CA ARG A 128 7.82 7.71 7.41
C ARG A 128 6.85 8.88 7.46
N ALA A 129 6.01 9.04 6.44
CA ALA A 129 4.99 10.08 6.42
C ALA A 129 4.02 9.95 7.60
N ILE A 130 3.55 8.74 7.92
CA ILE A 130 2.70 8.46 9.09
C ILE A 130 3.42 8.88 10.37
N ARG A 131 4.64 8.36 10.61
CA ARG A 131 5.42 8.69 11.81
C ARG A 131 5.60 10.20 11.99
N ASP A 132 5.82 10.92 10.89
CA ASP A 132 6.10 12.36 10.89
C ASP A 132 4.82 13.22 10.85
N GLY A 133 3.62 12.63 10.84
CA GLY A 133 2.34 13.35 10.70
C GLY A 133 2.13 14.00 9.32
N ASN A 134 2.93 13.64 8.33
CA ASN A 134 2.96 14.21 6.98
C ASN A 134 2.06 13.44 6.00
N VAL A 135 0.85 13.10 6.43
CA VAL A 135 -0.17 12.39 5.67
C VAL A 135 -1.41 13.27 5.47
N ASN A 136 -2.28 12.90 4.55
CA ASN A 136 -3.61 13.51 4.46
C ASN A 136 -4.57 12.92 5.53
N ASP A 137 -5.79 13.41 5.57
CA ASP A 137 -6.83 12.96 6.52
C ASP A 137 -7.20 11.47 6.39
N GLN A 138 -6.77 10.81 5.31
CA GLN A 138 -6.94 9.38 5.09
C GLN A 138 -5.72 8.56 5.51
N GLN A 139 -4.74 9.18 6.19
CA GLN A 139 -3.47 8.54 6.55
C GLN A 139 -2.71 8.03 5.32
N GLU A 140 -2.87 8.70 4.18
CA GLU A 140 -2.21 8.39 2.90
C GLU A 140 -1.20 9.48 2.53
N LEU A 141 -0.31 9.15 1.58
CA LEU A 141 0.64 10.12 1.04
C LEU A 141 -0.10 11.30 0.37
N PRO A 142 0.27 12.56 0.66
CA PRO A 142 -0.19 13.70 -0.11
C PRO A 142 0.16 13.53 -1.60
N LEU A 143 -0.71 14.03 -2.49
CA LEU A 143 -0.59 13.78 -3.94
C LEU A 143 0.81 14.06 -4.51
N PRO A 144 1.51 15.18 -4.20
CA PRO A 144 2.86 15.41 -4.71
C PRO A 144 3.87 14.33 -4.30
N HIS A 145 3.75 13.83 -3.08
CA HIS A 145 4.63 12.78 -2.57
C HIS A 145 4.30 11.42 -3.18
N LEU A 146 3.01 11.11 -3.29
CA LEU A 146 2.52 9.91 -3.98
C LEU A 146 3.05 9.87 -5.42
N LEU A 147 2.93 10.97 -6.17
CA LEU A 147 3.44 11.07 -7.53
C LEU A 147 4.96 10.88 -7.61
N ALA A 148 5.72 11.39 -6.62
CA ALA A 148 7.16 11.16 -6.55
C ALA A 148 7.51 9.67 -6.37
N VAL A 149 6.74 8.94 -5.56
CA VAL A 149 6.89 7.49 -5.37
C VAL A 149 6.51 6.74 -6.64
N LEU A 150 5.34 7.02 -7.22
CA LEU A 150 4.85 6.33 -8.41
C LEU A 150 5.72 6.56 -9.65
N ALA A 151 6.46 7.67 -9.70
CA ALA A 151 7.36 7.96 -10.79
C ALA A 151 8.73 7.27 -10.70
N GLN A 152 8.99 6.49 -9.65
CA GLN A 152 10.21 5.70 -9.57
C GLN A 152 10.26 4.63 -10.69
N PRO A 153 11.45 4.38 -11.27
CA PRO A 153 11.63 3.25 -12.17
C PRO A 153 11.17 1.93 -11.53
N GLY A 154 10.42 1.12 -12.27
CA GLY A 154 9.88 -0.14 -11.77
C GLY A 154 8.65 -0.02 -10.86
N SER A 155 8.02 1.17 -10.79
CA SER A 155 6.67 1.29 -10.22
C SER A 155 5.71 0.34 -10.95
N VAL A 156 4.96 -0.42 -10.15
CA VAL A 156 3.93 -1.36 -10.64
C VAL A 156 2.53 -0.93 -10.21
N THR A 157 2.37 0.31 -9.76
CA THR A 157 1.10 0.85 -9.28
C THR A 157 0.69 2.02 -10.16
N PHE A 158 -0.54 1.98 -10.67
CA PHE A 158 -1.08 2.99 -11.56
C PHE A 158 -2.49 3.40 -11.12
N ALA A 159 -2.86 4.65 -11.38
CA ALA A 159 -4.22 5.11 -11.14
C ALA A 159 -5.22 4.31 -11.98
N ALA A 160 -6.34 3.91 -11.39
CA ALA A 160 -7.31 3.07 -12.09
C ALA A 160 -7.96 3.81 -13.27
N GLY A 161 -8.14 5.13 -13.22
CA GLY A 161 -8.92 5.88 -14.20
C GLY A 161 -8.23 6.21 -15.53
N LEU A 162 -6.91 5.98 -15.66
CA LEU A 162 -6.13 6.44 -16.81
C LEU A 162 -5.43 5.27 -17.53
N PRO A 163 -5.24 5.33 -18.86
CA PRO A 163 -4.45 4.31 -19.57
C PRO A 163 -3.04 4.18 -18.99
N VAL A 164 -2.63 2.96 -18.65
CA VAL A 164 -1.32 2.70 -18.02
C VAL A 164 -0.16 3.20 -18.90
N GLY A 165 -0.28 3.05 -20.23
CA GLY A 165 0.72 3.56 -21.18
C GLY A 165 0.91 5.08 -21.08
N LEU A 166 -0.18 5.83 -20.95
CA LEU A 166 -0.15 7.29 -20.79
C LEU A 166 0.50 7.69 -19.46
N GLN A 167 0.11 7.01 -18.38
CA GLN A 167 0.69 7.25 -17.06
C GLN A 167 2.20 7.01 -17.07
N ARG A 168 2.64 5.87 -17.59
CA ARG A 168 4.04 5.44 -17.59
C ARG A 168 4.94 6.30 -18.48
N ARG A 169 4.46 6.70 -19.65
CA ARG A 169 5.30 7.40 -20.66
C ARG A 169 5.27 8.91 -20.55
N VAL A 170 4.20 9.48 -19.99
CA VAL A 170 3.98 10.93 -19.99
C VAL A 170 3.79 11.48 -18.58
N LEU A 171 2.73 11.02 -17.89
CA LEU A 171 2.31 11.68 -16.65
C LEU A 171 3.30 11.49 -15.50
N LEU A 172 3.77 10.26 -15.28
CA LEU A 172 4.69 9.96 -14.19
C LEU A 172 6.07 10.63 -14.38
N PRO A 173 6.72 10.59 -15.56
CA PRO A 173 7.98 11.33 -15.78
C PRO A 173 7.86 12.84 -15.51
N LEU A 174 6.78 13.47 -15.98
CA LEU A 174 6.52 14.90 -15.75
C LEU A 174 6.29 15.18 -14.27
N ALA A 175 5.46 14.37 -13.61
CA ALA A 175 5.20 14.50 -12.18
C ALA A 175 6.47 14.31 -11.35
N ALA A 176 7.36 13.39 -11.74
CA ALA A 176 8.67 13.20 -11.12
C ALA A 176 9.53 14.47 -11.19
N ALA A 177 9.57 15.11 -12.37
CA ALA A 177 10.35 16.32 -12.57
C ALA A 177 9.86 17.47 -11.67
N VAL A 178 8.54 17.65 -11.59
CA VAL A 178 7.91 18.65 -10.71
C VAL A 178 8.14 18.32 -9.23
N ALA A 179 7.92 17.07 -8.83
CA ALA A 179 8.10 16.64 -7.44
C ALA A 179 9.54 16.85 -6.96
N ARG A 180 10.54 16.46 -7.78
CA ARG A 180 11.96 16.69 -7.47
C ARG A 180 12.31 18.17 -7.34
N ARG A 181 11.78 19.03 -8.22
CA ARG A 181 11.95 20.49 -8.12
C ARG A 181 11.38 21.06 -6.83
N LYS A 182 10.30 20.48 -6.32
CA LYS A 182 9.67 20.82 -5.04
C LYS A 182 10.29 20.12 -3.83
N GLY A 183 11.40 19.40 -4.00
CA GLY A 183 12.11 18.72 -2.90
C GLY A 183 11.53 17.37 -2.47
N TYR A 184 10.43 16.90 -3.08
CA TYR A 184 9.85 15.60 -2.74
C TYR A 184 10.74 14.47 -3.23
N ARG A 185 11.04 13.54 -2.32
CA ARG A 185 11.81 12.33 -2.60
C ARG A 185 11.15 11.14 -1.93
N PRO A 186 11.01 10.01 -2.64
CA PRO A 186 10.64 8.76 -2.00
C PRO A 186 11.70 8.34 -0.97
N ALA A 187 11.27 7.60 0.05
CA ALA A 187 12.21 6.92 0.94
C ALA A 187 13.08 5.95 0.13
N PRO A 188 14.40 5.85 0.42
CA PRO A 188 15.27 4.90 -0.26
C PRO A 188 14.71 3.47 -0.20
N GLY A 189 14.55 2.85 -1.37
CA GLY A 189 14.42 1.40 -1.47
C GLY A 189 15.77 0.71 -1.27
N LEU A 190 15.78 -0.62 -1.23
CA LEU A 190 17.03 -1.37 -1.41
C LEU A 190 17.57 -1.07 -2.82
N ARG A 191 18.77 -0.51 -2.90
CA ARG A 191 19.51 -0.47 -4.16
C ARG A 191 19.83 -1.91 -4.53
N ARG A 192 19.57 -2.34 -5.76
CA ARG A 192 20.25 -3.53 -6.27
C ARG A 192 21.75 -3.24 -6.17
N ALA A 193 22.50 -4.12 -5.50
CA ALA A 193 23.95 -4.15 -5.68
C ALA A 193 24.20 -4.25 -7.19
N ARG A 194 25.10 -3.39 -7.69
CA ARG A 194 25.56 -3.48 -9.08
C ARG A 194 26.35 -4.77 -9.26
#